data_AF-A0A0L1MFF6-F1
#
_entry.id   AF-A0A0L1MFF6-F1
#
_cell.length_a   1.000
_cell.length_b   1.000
_cell.length_c   1.000
_cell.angle_alpha   90.00
_cell.angle_beta   90.00
_cell.angle_gamma   90.00
#
_symmetry.space_group_name_H-M   'P 1'
#
loop_
_entity.id
_entity.type
_entity.pdbx_description
1 polymer ?
#
loop_
_entity_poly.entity_id
_entity_poly.type
_entity_poly.pdbx_seq_one_letter_code
_entity_poly.pdbx_strand_id
1 'polypeptide(L)'
;MIIKSIKWISKSAEEAEVEISDGNFTCIAFSQPCNVIVGEHLIQPLHVFSVKNAMISDQSAVGTWNLSDTKLERKVISEVIDTTNQVVAVGDIHMVIDDFLPRGLEIGNIIEFECARIDLW
;
A
#
# COMPACT_ATOMS: atom_id res chain seq x y z
N MET A 1 -11.01 -4.87 2.00
CA MET A 1 -9.93 -5.47 1.17
C MET A 1 -10.02 -6.99 1.21
N ILE A 2 -9.64 -7.70 0.15
CA ILE A 2 -9.64 -9.18 0.05
C ILE A 2 -8.32 -9.70 -0.49
N ILE A 3 -7.83 -10.82 0.04
CA ILE A 3 -6.64 -11.51 -0.49
C ILE A 3 -6.98 -12.20 -1.81
N LYS A 4 -6.32 -11.79 -2.90
CA LYS A 4 -6.52 -12.35 -4.25
C LYS A 4 -5.57 -13.49 -4.56
N SER A 5 -4.30 -13.32 -4.22
CA SER A 5 -3.26 -14.32 -4.48
C SER A 5 -2.11 -14.20 -3.49
N ILE A 6 -1.39 -15.30 -3.28
CA ILE A 6 -0.20 -15.37 -2.42
C ILE A 6 0.92 -15.99 -3.24
N LYS A 7 1.98 -15.22 -3.46
CA LYS A 7 3.21 -15.66 -4.10
C LYS A 7 4.30 -15.78 -3.05
N TRP A 8 4.57 -17.01 -2.64
CA TRP A 8 5.63 -17.31 -1.67
C TRP A 8 7.01 -16.94 -2.23
N ILE A 9 7.72 -16.09 -1.49
CA ILE A 9 9.14 -15.83 -1.70
C ILE A 9 9.94 -16.94 -1.01
N SER A 10 9.59 -17.24 0.25
CA SER A 10 10.18 -18.32 1.02
C SER A 10 9.18 -18.89 2.02
N LYS A 11 8.72 -20.13 1.78
CA LYS A 11 7.82 -20.82 2.71
C LYS A 11 8.45 -21.09 4.07
N SER A 12 9.76 -21.37 4.11
CA SER A 12 10.46 -21.65 5.36
C SER A 12 10.70 -20.41 6.21
N ALA A 13 10.75 -19.23 5.58
CA ALA A 13 10.84 -17.94 6.28
C ALA A 13 9.47 -17.27 6.45
N GLU A 14 8.39 -17.95 6.05
CA GLU A 14 7.01 -17.45 6.05
C GLU A 14 6.88 -16.10 5.31
N GLU A 15 7.60 -15.95 4.21
CA GLU A 15 7.73 -14.71 3.46
C GLU A 15 6.99 -14.79 2.12
N ALA A 16 6.13 -13.81 1.83
CA ALA A 16 5.34 -13.78 0.61
C ALA A 16 5.02 -12.37 0.10
N GLU A 17 4.80 -12.29 -1.21
CA GLU A 17 4.04 -11.21 -1.84
C GLU A 17 2.56 -11.58 -1.86
N VAL A 18 1.71 -10.69 -1.37
CA VAL A 18 0.28 -10.88 -1.23
C VAL A 18 -0.43 -9.84 -2.09
N GLU A 19 -1.22 -10.31 -3.06
CA GLU A 19 -2.07 -9.43 -3.85
C GLU A 19 -3.39 -9.18 -3.13
N ILE A 20 -3.71 -7.91 -2.93
CA ILE A 20 -4.86 -7.42 -2.18
C ILE A 20 -5.70 -6.57 -3.11
N SER A 21 -7.03 -6.71 -3.03
CA SER A 21 -7.96 -5.94 -3.86
C SER A 21 -9.14 -5.43 -3.05
N ASP A 22 -9.74 -4.33 -3.51
CA ASP A 22 -11.08 -3.89 -3.10
C ASP A 22 -12.16 -4.24 -4.15
N GLY A 23 -11.78 -4.86 -5.27
CA GLY A 23 -12.64 -5.15 -6.41
C GLY A 23 -12.42 -4.23 -7.62
N ASN A 24 -11.88 -3.02 -7.41
CA ASN A 24 -11.60 -2.03 -8.46
C ASN A 24 -10.09 -1.82 -8.66
N PHE A 25 -9.35 -1.80 -7.56
CA PHE A 25 -7.90 -1.61 -7.49
C PHE A 25 -7.22 -2.83 -6.90
N THR A 26 -5.91 -2.90 -7.13
CA THR A 26 -5.04 -3.93 -6.59
C THR A 26 -3.76 -3.33 -6.03
N CYS A 27 -3.24 -3.95 -4.98
CA CYS A 27 -1.97 -3.63 -4.36
C CYS A 27 -1.22 -4.94 -4.07
N ILE A 28 0.11 -4.94 -4.24
CA ILE A 28 0.95 -6.03 -3.77
C ILE A 28 1.61 -5.59 -2.47
N ALA A 29 1.36 -6.35 -1.41
CA ALA A 29 1.97 -6.15 -0.11
C ALA A 29 2.96 -7.27 0.19
N PHE A 30 4.00 -6.96 0.95
CA PHE A 30 4.90 -7.94 1.55
C PHE A 30 4.34 -8.41 2.89
N SER A 31 4.43 -9.70 3.18
CA SER A 31 4.02 -10.23 4.48
C SER A 31 5.04 -11.22 5.02
N GLN A 32 5.42 -11.02 6.28
CA GLN A 32 6.30 -11.92 7.04
C GLN A 32 6.07 -11.72 8.55
N PRO A 33 5.53 -12.72 9.29
CA PRO A 33 5.06 -14.01 8.78
C PRO A 33 3.74 -13.90 8.00
N CYS A 34 3.66 -14.55 6.83
CA CYS A 34 2.45 -14.58 6.01
C CYS A 34 1.50 -15.68 6.49
N ASN A 35 0.49 -15.28 7.27
CA ASN A 35 -0.52 -16.19 7.85
C ASN A 35 -1.91 -16.08 7.22
N VAL A 36 -2.07 -15.22 6.20
CA VAL A 36 -3.35 -14.98 5.55
C VAL A 36 -3.69 -16.06 4.53
N ILE A 37 -4.97 -16.19 4.20
CA ILE A 37 -5.46 -17.12 3.18
C ILE A 37 -6.14 -16.39 2.02
N VAL A 38 -6.06 -16.97 0.82
CA VAL A 38 -6.77 -16.44 -0.36
C VAL A 38 -8.28 -16.42 -0.10
N GLY A 39 -8.92 -15.30 -0.40
CA GLY A 39 -10.33 -15.03 -0.13
C GLY A 39 -10.62 -14.43 1.25
N GLU A 40 -9.62 -14.32 2.12
CA GLU A 40 -9.76 -13.65 3.42
C GLU A 40 -10.01 -12.15 3.26
N HIS A 41 -10.89 -11.62 4.12
CA HIS A 41 -11.18 -10.20 4.19
C HIS A 41 -10.25 -9.52 5.21
N LEU A 42 -9.52 -8.50 4.75
CA LEU A 42 -8.73 -7.64 5.61
C LEU A 42 -9.54 -6.41 6.02
N ILE A 43 -9.51 -6.14 7.32
CA ILE A 43 -10.11 -4.95 7.95
C ILE A 43 -9.03 -3.92 8.31
N GLN A 44 -7.83 -4.39 8.65
CA GLN A 44 -6.71 -3.53 9.02
C GLN A 44 -6.07 -2.89 7.78
N PRO A 45 -5.57 -1.65 7.88
CA PRO A 45 -4.84 -1.01 6.80
C PRO A 45 -3.51 -1.71 6.55
N LEU A 46 -2.96 -1.49 5.35
CA LEU A 46 -1.57 -1.86 5.03
C LEU A 46 -0.61 -0.80 5.57
N HIS A 47 0.67 -1.12 5.63
CA HIS A 47 1.70 -0.22 6.13
C HIS A 47 2.67 0.18 5.01
N VAL A 48 2.91 1.48 4.84
CA VAL A 48 3.82 2.00 3.82
C VAL A 48 5.16 2.32 4.47
N PHE A 49 6.21 1.65 4.01
CA PHE A 49 7.54 1.75 4.58
C PHE A 49 8.50 2.58 3.71
N SER A 50 9.26 3.48 4.36
CA SER A 50 10.30 4.31 3.75
C SER A 50 9.80 5.15 2.57
N VAL A 51 8.93 6.12 2.86
CA VAL A 51 8.35 7.03 1.86
C VAL A 51 9.41 8.01 1.33
N LYS A 52 9.36 8.29 0.03
CA LYS A 52 10.23 9.22 -0.69
C LYS A 52 9.42 10.03 -1.68
N ASN A 53 9.93 11.21 -2.01
CA ASN A 53 9.39 12.06 -3.08
C ASN A 53 7.89 12.35 -2.93
N ALA A 54 7.37 12.41 -1.69
CA ALA A 54 5.97 12.67 -1.43
C ALA A 54 5.60 14.11 -1.79
N MET A 55 4.58 14.28 -2.64
CA MET A 55 4.09 15.58 -3.09
C MET A 55 2.60 15.52 -3.43
N ILE A 56 1.94 16.68 -3.54
CA ILE A 56 0.59 16.76 -4.11
C ILE A 56 0.67 16.34 -5.58
N SER A 57 -0.23 15.46 -6.01
CA SER A 57 -0.28 14.98 -7.39
C SER A 57 -1.15 15.89 -8.25
N ASP A 58 -0.67 16.21 -9.45
CA ASP A 58 -1.48 16.83 -10.50
C ASP A 58 -2.36 15.78 -11.23
N GLN A 59 -2.22 14.50 -10.89
CA GLN A 59 -3.00 13.41 -11.47
C GLN A 59 -4.30 13.21 -10.70
N SER A 60 -5.38 12.90 -11.43
CA SER A 60 -6.67 12.58 -10.84
C SER A 60 -6.87 11.09 -10.56
N ALA A 61 -6.03 10.22 -11.12
CA ALA A 61 -6.16 8.77 -11.01
C ALA A 61 -5.32 8.22 -9.87
N VAL A 62 -5.94 7.48 -8.96
CA VAL A 62 -5.27 6.75 -7.88
C VAL A 62 -4.80 5.36 -8.35
N GLY A 63 -3.79 4.80 -7.71
CA GLY A 63 -3.25 3.50 -8.06
C GLY A 63 -1.95 3.15 -7.37
N THR A 64 -1.48 1.91 -7.60
CA THR A 64 -0.15 1.45 -7.21
C THR A 64 0.56 0.85 -8.43
N TRP A 65 1.85 1.14 -8.57
CA TRP A 65 2.66 0.68 -9.70
C TRP A 65 4.02 0.15 -9.21
N ASN A 66 4.48 -0.95 -9.82
CA ASN A 66 5.84 -1.43 -9.62
C ASN A 66 6.82 -0.40 -10.19
N LEU A 67 7.85 -0.03 -9.42
CA LEU A 67 9.01 0.70 -9.96
C LEU A 67 10.07 -0.26 -10.52
N SER A 68 9.99 -1.54 -10.16
CA SER A 68 10.93 -2.58 -10.57
C SER A 68 10.22 -3.95 -10.59
N ASP A 69 10.62 -4.83 -11.50
CA ASP A 69 10.11 -6.21 -11.56
C ASP A 69 10.74 -7.14 -10.51
N THR A 70 11.85 -6.73 -9.90
CA THR A 70 12.64 -7.58 -8.98
C THR A 70 12.68 -7.06 -7.55
N LYS A 71 12.16 -5.86 -7.32
CA LYS A 71 12.11 -5.23 -6.00
C LYS A 71 10.68 -4.91 -5.60
N LEU A 72 10.48 -4.67 -4.31
CA LEU A 72 9.18 -4.35 -3.73
C LEU A 72 8.84 -2.86 -3.79
N GLU A 73 9.72 -2.04 -4.36
CA GLU A 73 9.57 -0.59 -4.46
C GLU A 73 8.33 -0.22 -5.31
N ARG A 74 7.52 0.71 -4.80
CA ARG A 74 6.26 1.12 -5.44
C ARG A 74 6.20 2.62 -5.65
N LYS A 75 5.55 3.02 -6.74
CA LYS A 75 4.91 4.34 -6.85
C LYS A 75 3.46 4.19 -6.42
N VAL A 76 2.98 5.14 -5.63
CA VAL A 76 1.61 5.20 -5.16
C VAL A 76 1.05 6.59 -5.45
N ILE A 77 -0.17 6.63 -5.99
CA ILE A 77 -0.98 7.86 -6.08
C ILE A 77 -2.25 7.58 -5.31
N SER A 78 -2.53 8.35 -4.27
CA SER A 78 -3.57 8.04 -3.28
C SER A 78 -4.25 9.30 -2.78
N GLU A 79 -5.48 9.16 -2.31
CA GLU A 79 -6.20 10.20 -1.59
C GLU A 79 -5.82 10.19 -0.11
N VAL A 80 -5.64 11.37 0.48
CA VAL A 80 -5.46 11.55 1.92
C VAL A 80 -6.81 11.42 2.62
N ILE A 81 -6.97 10.41 3.48
CA ILE A 81 -8.23 10.16 4.19
C ILE A 81 -8.16 10.54 5.67
N ASP A 82 -6.97 10.52 6.29
CA ASP A 82 -6.76 10.95 7.67
C ASP A 82 -5.35 11.53 7.84
N THR A 83 -5.26 12.81 8.15
CA THR A 83 -3.98 13.51 8.37
C THR A 83 -3.41 13.30 9.77
N THR A 84 -4.23 12.90 10.75
CA THR A 84 -3.80 12.66 12.14
C THR A 84 -3.12 11.31 12.25
N ASN A 85 -3.71 10.29 11.63
CA ASN A 85 -3.18 8.92 11.62
C ASN A 85 -2.35 8.61 10.36
N GLN A 86 -2.13 9.61 9.50
CA GLN A 86 -1.40 9.50 8.24
C GLN A 86 -1.91 8.38 7.33
N VAL A 87 -3.23 8.30 7.18
CA VAL A 87 -3.90 7.28 6.38
C VAL A 87 -4.22 7.84 5.00
N VAL A 88 -3.86 7.05 3.98
CA VAL A 88 -4.14 7.31 2.58
C VAL A 88 -4.87 6.12 1.96
N ALA A 89 -5.53 6.34 0.83
CA ALA A 89 -6.34 5.32 0.18
C ALA A 89 -6.14 5.28 -1.34
N VAL A 90 -6.11 4.06 -1.89
CA VAL A 90 -6.30 3.79 -3.32
C VAL A 90 -7.60 3.01 -3.44
N GLY A 91 -8.68 3.70 -3.81
CA GLY A 91 -10.03 3.13 -3.65
C GLY A 91 -10.30 2.82 -2.18
N ASP A 92 -10.76 1.60 -1.87
CA ASP A 92 -10.99 1.12 -0.50
C ASP A 92 -9.78 0.34 0.07
N ILE A 93 -8.60 0.47 -0.55
CA ILE A 93 -7.33 -0.05 -0.03
C ILE A 93 -6.70 1.00 0.87
N HIS A 94 -6.92 0.89 2.18
CA HIS A 94 -6.38 1.80 3.18
C HIS A 94 -4.94 1.46 3.53
N MET A 95 -4.11 2.50 3.63
CA MET A 95 -2.68 2.40 3.92
C MET A 95 -2.28 3.45 4.96
N VAL A 96 -1.57 3.03 6.00
CA VAL A 96 -0.95 3.91 6.99
C VAL A 96 0.48 4.20 6.54
N ILE A 97 0.85 5.47 6.53
CA ILE A 97 2.24 5.88 6.29
C ILE A 97 3.02 5.81 7.61
N ASP A 98 3.98 4.88 7.70
CA ASP A 98 4.84 4.70 8.89
C ASP A 98 5.98 5.74 8.96
N ASP A 99 6.05 6.63 7.98
CA ASP A 99 7.00 7.75 7.88
C ASP A 99 6.26 9.09 8.03
N PHE A 100 6.87 10.19 7.61
CA PHE A 100 6.27 11.51 7.62
C PHE A 100 5.74 11.91 6.25
N LEU A 101 4.45 12.24 6.19
CA LEU A 101 3.91 13.00 5.06
C LEU A 101 4.29 14.49 5.15
N PRO A 102 4.38 15.19 4.01
CA PRO A 102 4.55 16.64 3.98
C PRO A 102 3.47 17.36 4.81
N ARG A 103 3.86 18.42 5.51
CA ARG A 103 2.91 19.27 6.24
C ARG A 103 2.04 20.06 5.26
N GLY A 104 0.82 20.37 5.69
CA GLY A 104 -0.13 21.17 4.89
C GLY A 104 -1.03 20.35 3.96
N LEU A 105 -0.97 19.02 4.04
CA LEU A 105 -1.96 18.16 3.41
C LEU A 105 -3.31 18.28 4.11
N GLU A 106 -4.36 18.24 3.30
CA GLU A 106 -5.76 18.20 3.73
C GLU A 106 -6.41 16.89 3.29
N ILE A 107 -7.46 16.49 4.01
CA ILE A 107 -8.29 15.34 3.61
C ILE A 107 -8.87 15.62 2.20
N GLY A 108 -8.81 14.61 1.33
CA GLY A 108 -9.22 14.70 -0.07
C GLY A 108 -8.11 15.17 -1.02
N ASN A 109 -6.95 15.58 -0.52
CA ASN A 109 -5.80 15.83 -1.40
C ASN A 109 -5.36 14.51 -2.05
N ILE A 110 -5.09 14.56 -3.35
CA ILE A 110 -4.38 13.48 -4.05
C ILE A 110 -2.89 13.75 -3.90
N ILE A 111 -2.17 12.76 -3.39
CA ILE A 111 -0.72 12.80 -3.27
C ILE A 111 -0.10 11.68 -4.09
N GLU A 112 1.14 11.90 -4.52
CA GLU A 112 1.98 10.86 -5.09
C GLU A 112 3.27 10.72 -4.30
N PHE A 113 3.74 9.48 -4.18
CA PHE A 113 4.99 9.17 -3.50
C PHE A 113 5.58 7.84 -4.00
N GLU A 114 6.82 7.60 -3.61
CA GLU A 114 7.49 6.32 -3.77
C GLU A 114 7.74 5.70 -2.40
N CYS A 115 7.72 4.38 -2.29
CA CYS A 115 8.03 3.67 -1.05
C CYS A 115 8.90 2.45 -1.32
N ALA A 116 9.64 2.01 -0.30
CA ALA A 116 10.46 0.81 -0.42
C ALA A 116 9.59 -0.46 -0.46
N ARG A 117 8.47 -0.45 0.28
CA ARG A 117 7.57 -1.59 0.43
C ARG A 117 6.21 -1.15 0.96
N ILE A 118 5.17 -1.91 0.62
CA ILE A 118 3.88 -1.88 1.30
C ILE A 118 3.77 -3.21 2.03
N ASP A 119 3.41 -3.19 3.31
CA ASP A 119 3.45 -4.35 4.19
C ASP A 119 2.05 -4.74 4.66
N LEU A 120 1.83 -6.05 4.74
CA LEU A 120 0.71 -6.69 5.41
C LEU A 120 1.26 -7.39 6.66
N TRP A 121 0.90 -6.84 7.82
CA TRP A 121 1.33 -7.32 9.15
C TRP A 121 0.34 -8.31 9.74
#